data_AF-A0A3C0ZFW8-F1
#
_entry.id   AF-A0A3C0ZFW8-F1
#
_cell.length_a   1.000
_cell.length_b   1.000
_cell.length_c   1.000
_cell.angle_alpha   90.00
_cell.angle_beta   90.00
_cell.angle_gamma   90.00
#
_symmetry.space_group_name_H-M   'P 1'
#
loop_
_entity.id
_entity.type
_entity.pdbx_description
1 polymer ?
#
loop_
_entity_poly.entity_id
_entity_poly.type
_entity_poly.pdbx_seq_one_letter_code
_entity_poly.pdbx_strand_id
1 'polypeptide(L)'
;AITETPISEIFSQIRPNFENITDGLQAKLNSPVVFSSDPDQPGLFLFSSHVEKKDPTKHIALNTIWEPIKITYQKINGGFILNNVETNSKDAKIIANRINTIIKEELLEHGHIADQTTEIKFSDFTSNTERVNFLLSFNNIASSNIFIKQDIKGLKYIFDETKEIPEIYKDRTEKDLIILFRGKKLEGLRELSEDLFKEIILLEEITISYNFEIKGVKSNLSVRYDFSDALKIRPIEGTFRSQAYLHKNYYVKQVRKIADLEKNLNKEVERLKIEKLQKFGKI
;
A
#
# COMPACT_ATOMS: atom_id res chain seq x y z
N ALA A 1 -5.48 26.09 12.92
CA ALA A 1 -5.79 25.60 11.56
C ALA A 1 -4.47 25.31 10.88
N ILE A 2 -4.19 24.06 10.50
CA ILE A 2 -3.04 23.75 9.67
C ILE A 2 -3.42 24.24 8.27
N THR A 3 -2.85 25.36 7.83
CA THR A 3 -3.01 25.82 6.46
C THR A 3 -2.34 24.80 5.55
N GLU A 4 -3.12 24.04 4.79
CA GLU A 4 -2.58 23.12 3.80
C GLU A 4 -1.81 23.92 2.73
N THR A 5 -0.52 23.66 2.58
CA THR A 5 0.31 24.25 1.52
C THR A 5 -0.32 23.95 0.15
N PRO A 6 -0.63 24.96 -0.68
CA PRO A 6 -1.16 24.78 -2.03
C PRO A 6 -0.24 23.92 -2.90
N ILE A 7 -0.82 23.10 -3.78
CA ILE A 7 -0.06 22.22 -4.69
C ILE A 7 0.92 23.01 -5.58
N SER A 8 0.55 24.22 -5.97
CA SER A 8 1.40 25.13 -6.75
C SER A 8 2.67 25.56 -6.01
N GLU A 9 2.58 25.74 -4.69
CA GLU A 9 3.73 26.09 -3.83
C GLU A 9 4.64 24.87 -3.60
N ILE A 10 4.07 23.67 -3.58
CA ILE A 10 4.86 22.43 -3.49
C ILE A 10 5.67 22.22 -4.79
N PHE A 11 5.03 22.35 -5.95
CA PHE A 11 5.73 22.18 -7.23
C PHE A 11 6.72 23.31 -7.55
N SER A 12 6.62 24.47 -6.89
CA SER A 12 7.63 25.53 -7.03
C SER A 12 8.91 25.23 -6.23
N GLN A 13 8.86 24.27 -5.30
CA GLN A 13 9.98 23.89 -4.43
C GLN A 13 10.79 22.71 -5.00
N ILE A 14 10.20 21.81 -5.78
CA ILE A 14 10.92 20.69 -6.41
C ILE A 14 11.70 21.09 -7.67
N ARG A 15 12.79 20.38 -7.98
CA ARG A 15 13.62 20.62 -9.17
C ARG A 15 13.91 19.29 -9.89
N PRO A 16 12.88 18.62 -10.44
CA PRO A 16 13.06 17.31 -11.07
C PRO A 16 14.05 17.36 -12.24
N ASN A 17 15.03 16.47 -12.22
CA ASN A 17 16.00 16.31 -13.30
C ASN A 17 15.50 15.32 -14.36
N PHE A 18 15.31 15.79 -15.60
CA PHE A 18 14.84 14.97 -16.73
C PHE A 18 15.91 14.65 -17.78
N GLU A 19 17.19 14.85 -17.49
CA GLU A 19 18.31 14.69 -18.44
C GLU A 19 18.30 13.33 -19.15
N ASN A 20 18.06 12.25 -18.41
CA ASN A 20 18.08 10.87 -18.91
C ASN A 20 16.67 10.27 -19.14
N ILE A 21 15.65 11.14 -19.22
CA ILE A 21 14.24 10.68 -19.27
C ILE A 21 13.93 9.86 -20.52
N THR A 22 14.68 10.06 -21.61
CA THR A 22 14.48 9.39 -22.90
C THR A 22 15.47 8.27 -23.18
N ASP A 23 16.28 7.84 -22.20
CA ASP A 23 17.29 6.80 -22.38
C ASP A 23 16.69 5.51 -22.97
N GLY A 24 17.32 5.00 -24.02
CA GLY A 24 16.85 3.83 -24.77
C GLY A 24 15.68 4.08 -25.70
N LEU A 25 15.24 5.34 -25.89
CA LEU A 25 14.20 5.73 -26.84
C LEU A 25 14.80 6.62 -27.93
N GLN A 26 14.34 6.45 -29.18
CA GLN A 26 14.65 7.41 -30.26
C GLN A 26 13.70 8.60 -30.20
N ALA A 27 13.68 9.27 -29.06
CA ALA A 27 12.75 10.35 -28.76
C ALA A 27 13.43 11.40 -27.89
N LYS A 28 12.91 12.63 -27.88
CA LYS A 28 13.37 13.71 -27.01
C LYS A 28 12.18 14.32 -26.27
N LEU A 29 12.30 14.53 -24.97
CA LEU A 29 11.31 15.30 -24.22
C LEU A 29 11.54 16.80 -24.50
N ASN A 30 10.49 17.51 -24.86
CA ASN A 30 10.58 18.95 -25.07
C ASN A 30 10.79 19.67 -23.72
N SER A 31 11.66 20.67 -23.73
CA SER A 31 12.09 21.43 -22.54
C SER A 31 11.98 22.94 -22.85
N PRO A 32 11.54 23.79 -21.90
CA PRO A 32 11.26 23.48 -20.50
C PRO A 32 9.93 22.75 -20.30
N VAL A 33 9.91 21.86 -19.31
CA VAL A 33 8.68 21.29 -18.78
C VAL A 33 7.93 22.39 -18.04
N VAL A 34 6.64 22.53 -18.32
CA VAL A 34 5.78 23.48 -17.62
C VAL A 34 4.87 22.73 -16.67
N PHE A 35 4.91 23.16 -15.41
CA PHE A 35 3.89 22.82 -14.43
C PHE A 35 2.97 24.02 -14.20
N SER A 36 1.67 23.80 -14.20
CA SER A 36 0.69 24.87 -13.98
C SER A 36 -0.55 24.35 -13.26
N SER A 37 -1.26 25.22 -12.56
CA SER A 37 -2.61 24.90 -12.11
C SER A 37 -3.52 24.66 -13.31
N ASP A 38 -4.43 23.70 -13.21
CA ASP A 38 -5.48 23.54 -14.22
C ASP A 38 -6.44 24.74 -14.12
N PRO A 39 -6.63 25.52 -15.19
CA PRO A 39 -7.49 26.70 -15.17
C PRO A 39 -8.98 26.35 -15.00
N ASP A 40 -9.37 25.14 -15.39
CA ASP A 40 -10.77 24.69 -15.38
C ASP A 40 -11.12 23.90 -14.11
N GLN A 41 -10.12 23.35 -13.41
CA GLN A 41 -10.30 22.51 -12.22
C GLN A 41 -9.40 22.95 -11.05
N PRO A 42 -9.90 23.84 -10.18
CA PRO A 42 -9.18 24.27 -8.98
C PRO A 42 -8.75 23.08 -8.11
N GLY A 43 -7.45 23.00 -7.81
CA GLY A 43 -6.86 21.90 -7.03
C GLY A 43 -6.18 20.81 -7.86
N LEU A 44 -6.30 20.84 -9.19
CA LEU A 44 -5.47 20.05 -10.08
C LEU A 44 -4.21 20.82 -10.50
N PHE A 45 -3.10 20.09 -10.57
CA PHE A 45 -1.84 20.59 -11.07
C PHE A 45 -1.40 19.77 -12.27
N LEU A 46 -0.98 20.45 -13.32
CA LEU A 46 -0.80 19.91 -14.65
C LEU A 46 0.68 19.95 -15.03
N PHE A 47 1.24 18.79 -15.37
CA PHE A 47 2.43 18.69 -16.21
C PHE A 47 1.98 18.58 -17.67
N SER A 48 2.51 19.45 -18.53
CA SER A 48 2.27 19.38 -19.98
C SER A 48 3.59 19.48 -20.73
N SER A 49 3.85 18.52 -21.62
CA SER A 49 4.99 18.56 -22.53
C SER A 49 4.69 17.77 -23.81
N HIS A 50 5.65 17.73 -24.73
CA HIS A 50 5.60 16.95 -25.95
C HIS A 50 6.86 16.11 -26.07
N VAL A 51 6.73 14.95 -26.69
CA VAL A 51 7.85 14.11 -27.10
C VAL A 51 8.08 14.34 -28.58
N GLU A 52 9.29 14.76 -28.92
CA GLU A 52 9.76 14.86 -30.29
C GLU A 52 10.26 13.50 -30.76
N LYS A 53 9.77 13.04 -31.91
CA LYS A 53 10.24 11.82 -32.58
C LYS A 53 10.48 12.08 -34.06
N LYS A 54 11.45 11.40 -34.65
CA LYS A 54 11.69 11.42 -36.11
C LYS A 54 11.02 10.21 -36.76
N ASP A 55 10.19 10.47 -37.76
CA ASP A 55 9.54 9.46 -38.61
C ASP A 55 10.44 9.15 -39.81
N PRO A 56 11.10 7.99 -39.86
CA PRO A 56 12.03 7.67 -40.94
C PRO A 56 11.33 7.50 -42.30
N THR A 57 9.99 7.39 -42.33
CA THR A 57 9.21 7.24 -43.56
C THR A 57 8.86 8.56 -44.23
N LYS A 58 9.12 9.70 -43.56
CA LYS A 58 8.83 11.04 -44.05
C LYS A 58 10.10 11.78 -44.49
N HIS A 59 9.93 12.73 -45.40
CA HIS A 59 11.02 13.64 -45.79
C HIS A 59 11.63 14.34 -44.57
N ILE A 60 12.95 14.51 -44.57
CA ILE A 60 13.75 15.04 -43.45
C ILE A 60 13.22 16.39 -42.94
N ALA A 61 12.70 17.25 -43.82
CA ALA A 61 12.14 18.55 -43.44
C ALA A 61 10.78 18.48 -42.69
N LEU A 62 10.06 17.35 -42.77
CA LEU A 62 8.71 17.17 -42.23
C LEU A 62 8.57 15.89 -41.38
N ASN A 63 9.69 15.28 -41.00
CA ASN A 63 9.70 14.01 -40.29
C ASN A 63 9.53 14.13 -38.77
N THR A 64 9.31 15.34 -38.25
CA THR A 64 9.19 15.54 -36.80
C THR A 64 7.75 15.33 -36.37
N ILE A 65 7.53 14.40 -35.45
CA ILE A 65 6.25 14.13 -34.81
C ILE A 65 6.33 14.62 -33.37
N TRP A 66 5.27 15.29 -32.94
CA TRP A 66 5.09 15.78 -31.57
C TRP A 66 3.99 14.98 -30.90
N GLU A 67 4.34 14.27 -29.84
CA GLU A 67 3.43 13.41 -29.11
C GLU A 67 3.16 14.03 -27.73
N PRO A 68 1.93 14.46 -27.42
CA PRO A 68 1.63 15.13 -26.16
C PRO A 68 1.78 14.19 -24.97
N ILE A 69 2.28 14.74 -23.87
CA ILE A 69 2.22 14.18 -22.52
C ILE A 69 1.46 15.17 -21.64
N LYS A 70 0.33 14.72 -21.10
CA LYS A 70 -0.43 15.44 -20.08
C LYS A 70 -0.48 14.60 -18.81
N ILE A 71 -0.01 15.13 -17.68
CA ILE A 71 -0.10 14.44 -16.39
C ILE A 71 -0.78 15.36 -15.38
N THR A 72 -1.83 14.87 -14.72
CA THR A 72 -2.54 15.64 -13.70
C THR A 72 -2.28 15.09 -12.30
N TYR A 73 -1.99 15.98 -11.38
CA TYR A 73 -1.73 15.74 -9.97
C TYR A 73 -2.79 16.42 -9.11
N GLN A 74 -3.10 15.82 -7.96
CA GLN A 74 -3.97 16.41 -6.95
C GLN A 74 -3.43 16.08 -5.56
N LYS A 75 -3.64 17.01 -4.62
CA LYS A 75 -3.35 16.78 -3.20
C LYS A 75 -4.63 16.29 -2.52
N ILE A 76 -4.56 15.18 -1.79
CA ILE A 76 -5.66 14.66 -0.97
C ILE A 76 -5.10 14.25 0.40
N ASN A 77 -5.66 14.81 1.49
CA ASN A 77 -5.36 14.41 2.88
C ASN A 77 -3.86 14.37 3.22
N GLY A 78 -3.10 15.37 2.80
CA GLY A 78 -1.65 15.42 3.00
C GLY A 78 -0.81 14.50 2.08
N GLY A 79 -1.45 13.74 1.19
CA GLY A 79 -0.81 12.91 0.17
C GLY A 79 -0.96 13.46 -1.26
N PHE A 80 -0.12 12.98 -2.17
CA PHE A 80 -0.17 13.30 -3.60
C PHE A 80 -0.78 12.14 -4.40
N ILE A 81 -1.74 12.45 -5.27
CA ILE A 81 -2.36 11.49 -6.19
C ILE A 81 -2.08 11.89 -7.63
N LEU A 82 -1.57 10.92 -8.38
CA LEU A 82 -1.55 10.92 -9.84
C LEU A 82 -2.96 10.60 -10.36
N ASN A 83 -3.63 11.60 -10.95
CA ASN A 83 -5.03 11.48 -11.40
C ASN A 83 -5.14 10.93 -12.82
N ASN A 84 -4.37 11.47 -13.76
CA ASN A 84 -4.42 11.04 -15.15
C ASN A 84 -3.06 11.14 -15.85
N VAL A 85 -2.85 10.27 -16.83
CA VAL A 85 -1.72 10.32 -17.78
C VAL A 85 -2.31 10.19 -19.19
N GLU A 86 -2.35 11.28 -19.94
CA GLU A 86 -2.81 11.32 -21.32
C GLU A 86 -1.61 11.34 -22.26
N THR A 87 -1.52 10.30 -23.08
CA THR A 87 -0.48 10.11 -24.08
C THR A 87 -1.09 9.41 -25.28
N ASN A 88 -0.65 9.72 -26.49
CA ASN A 88 -1.12 9.07 -27.72
C ASN A 88 -0.12 8.05 -28.30
N SER A 89 1.02 7.83 -27.65
CA SER A 89 2.07 6.91 -28.11
C SER A 89 2.68 6.06 -26.99
N LYS A 90 3.37 4.99 -27.39
CA LYS A 90 4.09 4.10 -26.47
C LYS A 90 5.28 4.80 -25.82
N ASP A 91 6.05 5.56 -26.58
CA ASP A 91 7.24 6.24 -26.09
C ASP A 91 6.86 7.38 -25.13
N ALA A 92 5.83 8.16 -25.47
CA ALA A 92 5.25 9.18 -24.59
C ALA A 92 4.74 8.58 -23.28
N LYS A 93 4.14 7.38 -23.31
CA LYS A 93 3.72 6.66 -22.10
C LYS A 93 4.89 6.21 -21.23
N ILE A 94 5.99 5.73 -21.83
CA ILE A 94 7.20 5.34 -21.09
C ILE A 94 7.81 6.58 -20.42
N ILE A 95 7.95 7.67 -21.17
CA ILE A 95 8.49 8.94 -20.68
C ILE A 95 7.61 9.51 -19.57
N ALA A 96 6.28 9.50 -19.72
CA ALA A 96 5.34 9.94 -18.68
C ALA A 96 5.46 9.12 -17.37
N ASN A 97 5.68 7.81 -17.47
CA ASN A 97 5.93 6.99 -16.29
C ASN A 97 7.24 7.35 -15.59
N ARG A 98 8.33 7.58 -16.36
CA ARG A 98 9.61 8.02 -15.79
C ARG A 98 9.51 9.38 -15.12
N ILE A 99 8.75 10.32 -15.71
CA ILE A 99 8.47 11.64 -15.14
C ILE A 99 7.79 11.50 -13.79
N ASN A 100 6.79 10.62 -13.69
CA ASN A 100 6.09 10.35 -12.43
C ASN A 100 7.00 9.78 -11.35
N THR A 101 7.96 8.91 -11.70
CA THR A 101 8.94 8.37 -10.75
C THR A 101 9.81 9.49 -10.19
N ILE A 102 10.39 10.33 -11.06
CA ILE A 102 11.29 11.43 -10.64
C ILE A 102 10.54 12.45 -9.78
N ILE A 103 9.32 12.83 -10.18
CA ILE A 103 8.50 13.76 -9.38
C ILE A 103 8.17 13.15 -8.02
N LYS A 104 7.89 11.84 -7.94
CA LYS A 104 7.66 11.17 -6.66
C LYS A 104 8.91 11.22 -5.77
N GLU A 105 10.09 10.93 -6.32
CA GLU A 105 11.37 10.99 -5.60
C GLU A 105 11.64 12.39 -5.05
N GLU A 106 11.49 13.42 -5.88
CA GLU A 106 11.63 14.83 -5.46
C GLU A 106 10.65 15.22 -4.34
N LEU A 107 9.38 14.79 -4.44
CA LEU A 107 8.39 15.06 -3.41
C LEU A 107 8.71 14.33 -2.10
N LEU A 108 9.34 13.15 -2.15
CA LEU A 108 9.85 12.43 -0.98
C LEU A 108 11.03 13.18 -0.35
N GLU A 109 12.03 13.56 -1.16
CA GLU A 109 13.24 14.26 -0.71
C GLU A 109 12.93 15.60 -0.04
N HIS A 110 11.96 16.34 -0.57
CA HIS A 110 11.53 17.64 -0.02
C HIS A 110 10.48 17.50 1.10
N GLY A 111 10.17 16.28 1.54
CA GLY A 111 9.23 16.02 2.65
C GLY A 111 7.78 16.40 2.37
N HIS A 112 7.41 16.56 1.09
CA HIS A 112 6.05 16.84 0.65
C HIS A 112 5.16 15.61 0.65
N ILE A 113 5.78 14.43 0.54
CA ILE A 113 5.19 13.14 0.86
C ILE A 113 6.12 12.41 1.82
N ALA A 114 5.54 11.67 2.76
CA ALA A 114 6.35 10.90 3.69
C ALA A 114 6.96 9.68 2.99
N ASP A 115 8.29 9.52 3.07
CA ASP A 115 9.02 8.28 2.77
C ASP A 115 9.00 7.30 3.95
N GLN A 116 7.97 7.41 4.80
CA GLN A 116 7.91 6.65 6.04
C GLN A 116 7.40 5.25 5.76
N THR A 117 8.29 4.34 5.35
CA THR A 117 8.24 3.01 5.94
C THR A 117 8.74 3.13 7.37
N THR A 118 7.88 3.57 8.29
CA THR A 118 8.11 3.33 9.73
C THR A 118 8.03 1.82 9.92
N GLU A 119 9.19 1.19 10.09
CA GLU A 119 9.26 -0.23 10.40
C GLU A 119 8.80 -0.44 11.84
N ILE A 120 7.65 -1.08 12.00
CA ILE A 120 7.15 -1.46 13.32
C ILE A 120 7.66 -2.85 13.65
N LYS A 121 8.40 -2.96 14.74
CA LYS A 121 9.00 -4.18 15.23
C LYS A 121 8.08 -4.94 16.17
N PHE A 122 8.32 -6.24 16.29
CA PHE A 122 7.61 -7.10 17.25
C PHE A 122 7.79 -6.60 18.70
N SER A 123 8.96 -6.03 18.99
CA SER A 123 9.36 -5.46 20.28
C SER A 123 8.85 -4.03 20.53
N ASP A 124 8.25 -3.35 19.55
CA ASP A 124 7.71 -1.99 19.71
C ASP A 124 6.40 -1.92 20.52
N PHE A 125 5.87 -3.07 20.93
CA PHE A 125 4.67 -3.19 21.74
C PHE A 125 5.04 -3.34 23.21
N THR A 126 4.38 -2.54 24.05
CA THR A 126 4.62 -2.50 25.51
C THR A 126 4.19 -3.77 26.22
N SER A 127 3.25 -4.54 25.63
CA SER A 127 2.78 -5.82 26.16
C SER A 127 2.30 -6.77 25.07
N ASN A 128 2.23 -8.05 25.42
CA ASN A 128 1.62 -9.09 24.58
C ASN A 128 0.16 -8.74 24.24
N THR A 129 -0.60 -8.26 25.21
CA THR A 129 -1.99 -7.82 25.04
C THR A 129 -2.12 -6.69 24.03
N GLU A 130 -1.23 -5.70 24.08
CA GLU A 130 -1.22 -4.61 23.09
C GLU A 130 -0.97 -5.16 21.68
N ARG A 131 0.03 -6.03 21.51
CA ARG A 131 0.35 -6.65 20.21
C ARG A 131 -0.79 -7.52 19.68
N VAL A 132 -1.41 -8.31 20.54
CA VAL A 132 -2.56 -9.15 20.18
C VAL A 132 -3.74 -8.27 19.76
N ASN A 133 -4.07 -7.25 20.54
CA ASN A 133 -5.15 -6.32 20.21
C ASN A 133 -4.85 -5.54 18.91
N PHE A 134 -3.59 -5.18 18.66
CA PHE A 134 -3.16 -4.55 17.42
C PHE A 134 -3.44 -5.44 16.22
N LEU A 135 -2.98 -6.69 16.23
CA LEU A 135 -3.26 -7.64 15.14
C LEU A 135 -4.77 -7.88 15.00
N LEU A 136 -5.49 -8.17 16.08
CA LEU A 136 -6.94 -8.40 16.04
C LEU A 136 -7.73 -7.19 15.55
N SER A 137 -7.20 -5.97 15.68
CA SER A 137 -7.86 -4.76 15.22
C SER A 137 -8.11 -4.73 13.72
N PHE A 138 -7.34 -5.49 12.92
CA PHE A 138 -7.56 -5.66 11.49
C PHE A 138 -8.86 -6.40 11.17
N ASN A 139 -9.45 -7.12 12.12
CA ASN A 139 -10.79 -7.69 11.97
C ASN A 139 -11.90 -6.61 12.01
N ASN A 140 -11.59 -5.37 12.41
CA ASN A 140 -12.55 -4.26 12.33
C ASN A 140 -12.37 -3.48 11.02
N ILE A 141 -13.30 -3.71 10.10
CA ILE A 141 -13.36 -3.07 8.78
C ILE A 141 -14.44 -1.99 8.66
N ALA A 142 -14.98 -1.47 9.78
CA ALA A 142 -16.10 -0.51 9.75
C ALA A 142 -15.78 0.78 8.97
N SER A 143 -14.49 1.14 8.85
CA SER A 143 -14.01 2.29 8.08
C SER A 143 -13.81 2.01 6.59
N SER A 144 -13.88 0.74 6.17
CA SER A 144 -13.63 0.33 4.79
C SER A 144 -14.91 0.39 3.97
N ASN A 145 -14.84 1.07 2.82
CA ASN A 145 -15.92 1.10 1.83
C ASN A 145 -15.77 0.00 0.74
N ILE A 146 -14.70 -0.80 0.79
CA ILE A 146 -14.39 -1.82 -0.22
C ILE A 146 -14.67 -3.22 0.31
N PHE A 147 -14.18 -3.53 1.51
CA PHE A 147 -14.42 -4.80 2.18
C PHE A 147 -15.78 -4.76 2.87
N ILE A 148 -16.58 -5.80 2.60
CA ILE A 148 -17.99 -5.91 3.05
C ILE A 148 -18.11 -6.92 4.19
N LYS A 149 -17.21 -7.90 4.21
CA LYS A 149 -17.14 -8.93 5.26
C LYS A 149 -15.71 -9.38 5.44
N GLN A 150 -15.38 -9.79 6.65
CA GLN A 150 -14.09 -10.31 7.06
C GLN A 150 -14.28 -11.64 7.77
N ASP A 151 -13.22 -12.46 7.78
CA ASP A 151 -13.17 -13.69 8.54
C ASP A 151 -11.72 -14.03 8.85
N ILE A 152 -11.38 -14.20 10.13
CA ILE A 152 -10.07 -14.68 10.54
C ILE A 152 -9.93 -16.14 10.07
N LYS A 153 -8.94 -16.38 9.22
CA LYS A 153 -8.63 -17.69 8.61
C LYS A 153 -7.47 -18.39 9.26
N GLY A 154 -6.57 -17.64 9.91
CA GLY A 154 -5.51 -18.24 10.69
C GLY A 154 -4.81 -17.32 11.65
N LEU A 155 -4.09 -17.97 12.56
CA LEU A 155 -3.35 -17.38 13.67
C LEU A 155 -2.05 -18.17 13.83
N LYS A 156 -0.97 -17.50 14.21
CA LYS A 156 0.33 -18.10 14.54
C LYS A 156 0.82 -17.50 15.84
N TYR A 157 0.94 -18.31 16.88
CA TYR A 157 1.46 -17.88 18.17
C TYR A 157 2.24 -19.01 18.86
N ILE A 158 3.05 -18.62 19.85
CA ILE A 158 3.58 -19.51 20.89
C ILE A 158 3.16 -18.96 22.26
N PHE A 159 3.27 -19.78 23.30
CA PHE A 159 3.14 -19.27 24.66
C PHE A 159 4.40 -18.49 25.05
N ASP A 160 4.22 -17.41 25.81
CA ASP A 160 5.31 -16.64 26.37
C ASP A 160 5.87 -17.39 27.59
N GLU A 161 7.03 -18.03 27.42
CA GLU A 161 7.72 -18.78 28.47
C GLU A 161 8.08 -17.92 29.70
N THR A 162 8.07 -16.58 29.57
CA THR A 162 8.33 -15.66 30.69
C THR A 162 7.10 -15.41 31.57
N LYS A 163 5.92 -15.89 31.17
CA LYS A 163 4.65 -15.74 31.88
C LYS A 163 4.26 -17.05 32.57
N GLU A 164 3.54 -16.94 33.68
CA GLU A 164 2.92 -18.11 34.31
C GLU A 164 1.78 -18.61 33.42
N ILE A 165 1.92 -19.82 32.87
CA ILE A 165 0.91 -20.42 32.00
C ILE A 165 -0.11 -21.18 32.87
N PRO A 166 -1.40 -20.79 32.82
CA PRO A 166 -2.47 -21.47 33.56
C PRO A 166 -2.53 -22.98 33.25
N GLU A 167 -2.88 -23.78 34.26
CA GLU A 167 -2.99 -25.25 34.14
C GLU A 167 -3.85 -25.69 32.96
N ILE A 168 -4.94 -24.96 32.69
CA ILE A 168 -5.88 -25.22 31.59
C ILE A 168 -5.22 -25.19 30.19
N TYR A 169 -4.05 -24.56 30.06
CA TYR A 169 -3.29 -24.49 28.82
C TYR A 169 -1.99 -25.28 28.85
N LYS A 170 -1.58 -25.86 29.99
CA LYS A 170 -0.29 -26.58 30.12
C LYS A 170 -0.18 -27.78 29.18
N ASP A 171 -1.27 -28.50 28.94
CA ASP A 171 -1.31 -29.59 27.94
C ASP A 171 -0.99 -29.10 26.51
N ARG A 172 -1.09 -27.79 26.25
CA ARG A 172 -0.77 -27.15 24.97
C ARG A 172 0.64 -26.56 24.92
N THR A 173 1.41 -26.62 26.02
CA THR A 173 2.75 -26.00 26.17
C THR A 173 3.94 -26.92 25.92
N GLU A 174 3.74 -28.24 25.90
CA GLU A 174 4.86 -29.21 25.98
C GLU A 174 5.73 -29.32 24.71
N LYS A 175 5.45 -28.53 23.68
CA LYS A 175 6.25 -28.48 22.47
C LYS A 175 6.29 -27.02 22.01
N ASP A 176 7.41 -26.59 21.42
CA ASP A 176 7.56 -25.37 20.63
C ASP A 176 6.62 -25.38 19.39
N LEU A 177 5.34 -25.56 19.64
CA LEU A 177 4.29 -25.65 18.66
C LEU A 177 3.95 -24.22 18.34
N ILE A 178 4.44 -23.79 17.19
CA ILE A 178 3.77 -22.73 16.46
C ILE A 178 2.32 -23.22 16.23
N ILE A 179 1.38 -22.70 17.02
CA ILE A 179 -0.02 -23.09 16.90
C ILE A 179 -0.59 -22.37 15.69
N LEU A 180 -0.85 -23.15 14.64
CA LEU A 180 -1.45 -22.70 13.39
C LEU A 180 -2.93 -23.09 13.35
N PHE A 181 -3.81 -22.18 13.75
CA PHE A 181 -5.23 -22.38 13.45
C PHE A 181 -5.49 -22.09 11.98
N ARG A 182 -6.17 -23.00 11.28
CA ARG A 182 -6.65 -22.80 9.91
C ARG A 182 -8.13 -23.19 9.85
N GLY A 183 -9.01 -22.25 9.54
CA GLY A 183 -10.46 -22.50 9.60
C GLY A 183 -11.34 -21.39 9.01
N LYS A 184 -12.65 -21.51 9.24
CA LYS A 184 -13.64 -20.44 8.99
C LYS A 184 -14.19 -19.99 10.34
N LYS A 185 -14.48 -18.70 10.52
CA LYS A 185 -15.03 -18.09 11.74
C LYS A 185 -14.13 -18.23 12.97
N LEU A 186 -12.82 -18.04 12.82
CA LEU A 186 -11.91 -18.05 13.97
C LEU A 186 -12.09 -16.84 14.90
N GLU A 187 -12.88 -15.85 14.49
CA GLU A 187 -13.41 -14.79 15.36
C GLU A 187 -14.17 -15.32 16.59
N GLY A 188 -14.62 -16.59 16.54
CA GLY A 188 -15.26 -17.28 17.66
C GLY A 188 -14.33 -18.09 18.57
N LEU A 189 -12.99 -18.01 18.40
CA LEU A 189 -12.04 -18.52 19.40
C LEU A 189 -12.21 -17.72 20.68
N ARG A 190 -12.93 -18.26 21.65
CA ARG A 190 -13.18 -17.64 22.95
C ARG A 190 -11.88 -17.20 23.60
N GLU A 191 -10.83 -18.00 23.46
CA GLU A 191 -9.53 -17.71 24.06
C GLU A 191 -8.96 -16.37 23.58
N LEU A 192 -9.12 -15.99 22.30
CA LEU A 192 -8.64 -14.69 21.81
C LEU A 192 -9.43 -13.49 22.35
N SER A 193 -10.60 -13.71 22.92
CA SER A 193 -11.37 -12.68 23.63
C SER A 193 -10.99 -12.57 25.11
N GLU A 194 -10.28 -13.56 25.66
CA GLU A 194 -9.90 -13.62 27.08
C GLU A 194 -8.59 -12.86 27.31
N ASP A 195 -8.61 -11.88 28.23
CA ASP A 195 -7.42 -11.05 28.47
C ASP A 195 -6.23 -11.84 29.00
N LEU A 196 -6.48 -12.83 29.86
CA LEU A 196 -5.47 -13.76 30.35
C LEU A 196 -4.74 -14.48 29.22
N PHE A 197 -5.49 -14.94 28.19
CA PHE A 197 -4.89 -15.64 27.06
C PHE A 197 -4.04 -14.70 26.20
N LYS A 198 -4.48 -13.45 26.00
CA LYS A 198 -3.70 -12.44 25.26
C LYS A 198 -2.39 -12.09 25.96
N GLU A 199 -2.38 -12.09 27.28
CA GLU A 199 -1.19 -11.78 28.09
C GLU A 199 -0.11 -12.85 27.98
N ILE A 200 -0.50 -14.12 27.87
CA ILE A 200 0.41 -15.28 27.92
C ILE A 200 0.87 -15.76 26.53
N ILE A 201 0.49 -15.09 25.44
CA ILE A 201 0.88 -15.50 24.08
C ILE A 201 1.76 -14.48 23.36
N LEU A 202 2.68 -15.00 22.57
CA LEU A 202 3.43 -14.27 21.57
C LEU A 202 2.77 -14.46 20.21
N LEU A 203 1.72 -13.69 19.94
CA LEU A 203 1.04 -13.70 18.63
C LEU A 203 1.90 -13.01 17.57
N GLU A 204 2.21 -13.74 16.50
CA GLU A 204 3.10 -13.31 15.42
C GLU A 204 2.37 -13.03 14.12
N GLU A 205 1.37 -13.86 13.79
CA GLU A 205 0.66 -13.76 12.51
C GLU A 205 -0.84 -13.87 12.74
N ILE A 206 -1.60 -13.07 11.98
CA ILE A 206 -3.00 -13.35 11.68
C ILE A 206 -3.22 -13.34 10.17
N THR A 207 -4.07 -14.24 9.70
CA THR A 207 -4.54 -14.24 8.32
C THR A 207 -6.04 -13.94 8.31
N ILE A 208 -6.45 -12.90 7.60
CA ILE A 208 -7.85 -12.49 7.45
C ILE A 208 -8.28 -12.61 5.99
N SER A 209 -9.48 -13.11 5.74
CA SER A 209 -10.13 -13.09 4.42
C SER A 209 -11.13 -11.95 4.36
N TYR A 210 -10.88 -10.94 3.53
CA TYR A 210 -11.82 -9.85 3.26
C TYR A 210 -12.61 -10.11 1.98
N ASN A 211 -13.92 -10.22 2.08
CA ASN A 211 -14.84 -10.28 0.95
C ASN A 211 -15.10 -8.87 0.41
N PHE A 212 -15.19 -8.74 -0.91
CA PHE A 212 -15.51 -7.50 -1.59
C PHE A 212 -16.46 -7.74 -2.77
N GLU A 213 -17.15 -6.68 -3.18
CA GLU A 213 -17.94 -6.63 -4.41
C GLU A 213 -17.64 -5.31 -5.13
N ILE A 214 -16.87 -5.36 -6.22
CA ILE A 214 -16.47 -4.18 -6.98
C ILE A 214 -16.94 -4.34 -8.42
N LYS A 215 -17.84 -3.46 -8.89
CA LYS A 215 -18.37 -3.48 -10.27
C LYS A 215 -18.88 -4.87 -10.69
N GLY A 216 -19.59 -5.56 -9.80
CA GLY A 216 -20.12 -6.91 -10.03
C GLY A 216 -19.11 -8.06 -9.84
N VAL A 217 -17.83 -7.77 -9.57
CA VAL A 217 -16.82 -8.78 -9.24
C VAL A 217 -16.92 -9.11 -7.76
N LYS A 218 -17.48 -10.29 -7.46
CA LYS A 218 -17.57 -10.83 -6.09
C LYS A 218 -16.41 -11.78 -5.85
N SER A 219 -15.55 -11.46 -4.88
CA SER A 219 -14.46 -12.37 -4.47
C SER A 219 -14.00 -12.07 -3.06
N ASN A 220 -12.90 -12.69 -2.66
CA ASN A 220 -12.20 -12.39 -1.42
C ASN A 220 -10.69 -12.18 -1.64
N LEU A 221 -10.12 -11.39 -0.75
CA LEU A 221 -8.71 -11.10 -0.62
C LEU A 221 -8.24 -11.68 0.71
N SER A 222 -7.30 -12.62 0.68
CA SER A 222 -6.63 -13.06 1.91
C SER A 222 -5.47 -12.14 2.20
N VAL A 223 -5.42 -11.58 3.40
CA VAL A 223 -4.33 -10.73 3.86
C VAL A 223 -3.71 -11.35 5.09
N ARG A 224 -2.40 -11.60 5.01
CA ARG A 224 -1.57 -11.97 6.14
C ARG A 224 -0.96 -10.71 6.74
N TYR A 225 -1.14 -10.54 8.04
CA TYR A 225 -0.45 -9.55 8.85
C TYR A 225 0.49 -10.32 9.77
N ASP A 226 1.80 -10.12 9.64
CA ASP A 226 2.81 -10.86 10.40
C ASP A 226 3.97 -9.98 10.86
N PHE A 227 4.80 -10.52 11.74
CA PHE A 227 6.09 -9.96 12.13
C PHE A 227 7.25 -10.78 11.56
N SER A 228 7.21 -11.08 10.26
CA SER A 228 8.35 -11.64 9.51
C SER A 228 9.09 -12.81 10.18
N ASP A 229 8.36 -13.84 10.63
CA ASP A 229 8.95 -15.01 11.29
C ASP A 229 9.64 -14.70 12.64
N ALA A 230 9.22 -13.65 13.36
CA ALA A 230 9.83 -13.23 14.63
C ALA A 230 10.01 -14.36 15.65
N LEU A 231 9.06 -15.31 15.72
CA LEU A 231 9.13 -16.42 16.69
C LEU A 231 10.20 -17.46 16.35
N LYS A 232 10.75 -17.45 15.12
CA LYS A 232 11.83 -18.37 14.70
C LYS A 232 13.22 -17.84 15.06
N ILE A 233 13.34 -16.56 15.41
CA ILE A 233 14.61 -15.87 15.66
C ILE A 233 14.71 -15.55 17.16
N ARG A 234 15.89 -15.71 17.75
CA ARG A 234 16.19 -15.28 19.12
C ARG A 234 17.27 -14.18 19.06
N PRO A 235 17.08 -12.99 19.68
CA PRO A 235 15.87 -12.54 20.36
C PRO A 235 14.67 -12.46 19.41
N ILE A 236 13.46 -12.61 19.95
CA ILE A 236 12.22 -12.57 19.16
C ILE A 236 12.08 -11.18 18.57
N GLU A 237 12.30 -11.07 17.27
CA GLU A 237 12.41 -9.80 16.58
C GLU A 237 11.94 -9.97 15.13
N GLY A 238 11.22 -8.97 14.63
CA GLY A 238 10.70 -9.05 13.27
C GLY A 238 9.84 -7.85 12.90
N THR A 239 9.88 -7.50 11.62
CA THR A 239 9.20 -6.30 11.10
C THR A 239 7.78 -6.64 10.70
N PHE A 240 6.85 -5.79 11.13
CA PHE A 240 5.44 -5.85 10.80
C PHE A 240 5.22 -5.63 9.30
N ARG A 241 4.51 -6.54 8.66
CA ARG A 241 4.15 -6.43 7.24
C ARG A 241 2.76 -6.98 6.96
N SER A 242 2.20 -6.49 5.86
CA SER A 242 0.94 -6.92 5.24
C SER A 242 1.26 -7.62 3.91
N GLN A 243 0.68 -8.79 3.68
CA GLN A 243 0.83 -9.54 2.44
C GLN A 243 -0.55 -9.98 1.95
N ALA A 244 -0.99 -9.38 0.85
CA ALA A 244 -2.30 -9.62 0.28
C ALA A 244 -2.24 -10.61 -0.89
N TYR A 245 -3.23 -11.49 -0.96
CA TYR A 245 -3.40 -12.50 -1.99
C TYR A 245 -4.85 -12.50 -2.48
N LEU A 246 -5.04 -12.15 -3.75
CA LEU A 246 -6.35 -12.15 -4.40
C LEU A 246 -6.70 -13.55 -4.89
N HIS A 247 -7.83 -14.08 -4.42
CA HIS A 247 -8.35 -15.35 -4.91
C HIS A 247 -8.93 -15.18 -6.31
N LYS A 248 -8.33 -15.86 -7.27
CA LYS A 248 -8.72 -15.85 -8.69
C LYS A 248 -9.90 -16.79 -8.94
N ASN A 249 -11.07 -16.44 -8.41
CA ASN A 249 -12.31 -17.15 -8.69
C ASN A 249 -12.81 -16.86 -10.12
N TYR A 250 -13.96 -17.42 -10.49
CA TYR A 250 -14.56 -17.21 -11.82
C TYR A 250 -14.70 -15.72 -12.15
N TYR A 251 -15.28 -14.91 -11.25
CA TYR A 251 -15.51 -13.48 -11.48
C TYR A 251 -14.20 -12.69 -11.67
N VAL A 252 -13.19 -12.95 -10.86
CA VAL A 252 -11.88 -12.28 -10.95
C VAL A 252 -11.17 -12.64 -12.26
N LYS A 253 -11.27 -13.89 -12.72
CA LYS A 253 -10.68 -14.32 -14.00
C LYS A 253 -11.28 -13.61 -15.21
N GLN A 254 -12.51 -13.09 -15.11
CA GLN A 254 -13.16 -12.31 -16.18
C GLN A 254 -12.75 -10.83 -16.20
N VAL A 255 -12.01 -10.36 -15.20
CA VAL A 255 -11.57 -8.96 -15.13
C VAL A 255 -10.45 -8.73 -16.14
N ARG A 256 -10.68 -7.86 -17.13
CA ARG A 256 -9.68 -7.54 -18.17
C ARG A 256 -8.37 -6.94 -17.62
N LYS A 257 -8.46 -6.19 -16.51
CA LYS A 257 -7.33 -5.54 -15.84
C LYS A 257 -7.23 -5.96 -14.38
N ILE A 258 -6.87 -7.21 -14.13
CA ILE A 258 -6.71 -7.76 -12.77
C ILE A 258 -5.73 -6.90 -11.94
N ALA A 259 -4.65 -6.41 -12.56
CA ALA A 259 -3.66 -5.55 -11.90
C ALA A 259 -4.27 -4.27 -11.31
N ASP A 260 -5.25 -3.64 -11.97
CA ASP A 260 -5.92 -2.45 -11.44
C ASP A 260 -6.80 -2.80 -10.22
N LEU A 261 -7.44 -3.97 -10.25
CA LEU A 261 -8.21 -4.49 -9.12
C LEU A 261 -7.29 -4.79 -7.93
N GLU A 262 -6.19 -5.51 -8.15
CA GLU A 262 -5.18 -5.81 -7.12
C GLU A 262 -4.59 -4.52 -6.54
N LYS A 263 -4.29 -3.52 -7.38
CA LYS A 263 -3.82 -2.20 -6.94
C LYS A 263 -4.83 -1.52 -6.02
N ASN A 264 -6.11 -1.50 -6.38
CA ASN A 264 -7.15 -0.87 -5.56
C ASN A 264 -7.36 -1.60 -4.23
N LEU A 265 -7.34 -2.94 -4.25
CA LEU A 265 -7.45 -3.76 -3.04
C LEU A 265 -6.25 -3.55 -2.11
N ASN A 266 -5.03 -3.51 -2.66
CA ASN A 266 -3.82 -3.26 -1.88
C ASN A 266 -3.79 -1.85 -1.29
N LYS A 267 -4.29 -0.84 -2.02
CA LYS A 267 -4.45 0.51 -1.48
C LYS A 267 -5.34 0.52 -0.23
N GLU A 268 -6.43 -0.24 -0.24
CA GLU A 268 -7.31 -0.33 0.93
C GLU A 268 -6.67 -1.07 2.10
N VAL A 269 -5.91 -2.14 1.83
CA VAL A 269 -5.13 -2.85 2.86
C VAL A 269 -4.13 -1.89 3.53
N GLU A 270 -3.39 -1.12 2.75
CA GLU A 270 -2.45 -0.13 3.29
C GLU A 270 -3.16 1.00 4.04
N ARG A 271 -4.33 1.45 3.56
CA ARG A 271 -5.16 2.43 4.29
C ARG A 271 -5.56 1.89 5.67
N LEU A 272 -6.05 0.65 5.74
CA LEU A 272 -6.39 0.00 7.01
C LEU A 272 -5.17 -0.15 7.92
N LYS A 273 -4.03 -0.53 7.35
CA LYS A 273 -2.75 -0.62 8.08
C LYS A 273 -2.39 0.70 8.75
N ILE A 274 -2.37 1.80 7.99
CA ILE A 274 -2.07 3.14 8.50
C ILE A 274 -3.06 3.52 9.61
N GLU A 275 -4.36 3.31 9.39
CA GLU A 275 -5.40 3.58 10.39
C GLU A 275 -5.15 2.83 11.70
N LYS A 276 -4.79 1.54 11.64
CA LYS A 276 -4.53 0.75 12.85
C LYS A 276 -3.23 1.18 13.52
N LEU A 277 -2.19 1.51 12.76
CA LEU A 277 -0.94 2.03 13.32
C LEU A 277 -1.15 3.34 14.09
N GLN A 278 -1.91 4.29 13.52
CA GLN A 278 -2.29 5.54 14.19
C GLN A 278 -3.12 5.29 15.45
N LYS A 279 -4.11 4.39 15.36
CA LYS A 279 -4.96 4.03 16.51
C LYS A 279 -4.16 3.47 17.70
N PHE A 280 -3.06 2.79 17.42
CA PHE A 280 -2.17 2.20 18.43
C PHE A 280 -0.94 3.07 18.73
N GLY A 281 -0.90 4.32 18.24
CA GLY A 281 0.20 5.27 18.49
C GLY A 281 1.55 4.80 17.98
N LYS A 282 1.56 4.01 16.90
CA LYS A 282 2.78 3.48 16.27
C LYS A 282 3.31 4.39 15.16
N ILE A 283 2.46 5.28 14.64
CA ILE A 283 2.77 6.38 13.71
C ILE A 283 1.86 7.58 14.02
#